data_AF-A0A522F9E1-F1
#
_entry.id   AF-A0A522F9E1-F1
#
_cell.length_a   1.000
_cell.length_b   1.000
_cell.length_c   1.000
_cell.angle_alpha   90.00
_cell.angle_beta   90.00
_cell.angle_gamma   90.00
#
_symmetry.space_group_name_H-M   'P 1'
#
loop_
_entity.id
_entity.type
_entity.pdbx_description
1 polymer ?
#
loop_
_entity_poly.entity_id
_entity_poly.type
_entity_poly.pdbx_seq_one_letter_code
_entity_poly.pdbx_strand_id
1 'polypeptide(L)'
;MSDQEQSFQITKVISLGNEQRYLTYSQINDLLPNIVDTEHFDVIISMLEGMNIKVYEQPPSDDELALLLSTEEVPDIEEAAMVLASVDKETGRTTDPVRMYMREMGTVELLTREGEIRIAKRIEEGIYQVLRSLAHYPETVQLVLDDYERFLGEEIRLNEIISGFADSDEEIAPAANIGSMLDDEQQDEVIIQARPVVTDEEDEDGEGEGGLAEVDDGPNPEIAKGYFDELRENFNSAMDALREHGRTNPKTIELLDKMSDSFLKLKLT
;
A
#
# COMPACT_ATOMS: atom_id res chain seq x y z
N MET A 1 30.21 3.93 -18.12
CA MET A 1 30.98 4.66 -19.16
C MET A 1 30.85 6.12 -18.83
N SER A 2 31.92 6.90 -18.84
CA SER A 2 32.94 6.90 -17.78
C SER A 2 32.75 8.23 -17.06
N ASP A 3 32.60 8.27 -15.74
CA ASP A 3 32.45 9.52 -14.95
C ASP A 3 33.59 10.53 -15.28
N GLN A 4 34.72 10.00 -15.75
CA GLN A 4 35.87 10.76 -16.26
C GLN A 4 35.61 11.48 -17.60
N GLU A 5 34.86 10.90 -18.53
CA GLU A 5 34.49 11.56 -19.80
C GLU A 5 33.48 12.69 -19.57
N GLN A 6 32.56 12.50 -18.62
CA GLN A 6 31.57 13.51 -18.25
C GLN A 6 32.19 14.69 -17.47
N SER A 7 33.06 14.41 -16.51
CA SER A 7 33.85 15.44 -15.81
C SER A 7 34.73 16.24 -16.79
N PHE A 8 35.31 15.57 -17.79
CA PHE A 8 36.07 16.24 -18.85
C PHE A 8 35.20 17.16 -19.73
N GLN A 9 33.99 16.72 -20.10
CA GLN A 9 33.03 17.54 -20.85
C GLN A 9 32.58 18.78 -20.06
N ILE A 10 32.25 18.60 -18.78
CA ILE A 10 31.87 19.71 -17.88
C ILE A 10 33.02 20.71 -17.72
N THR A 11 34.25 20.22 -17.51
CA THR A 11 35.44 21.07 -17.40
C THR A 11 35.65 21.90 -18.67
N LYS A 12 35.37 21.31 -19.85
CA LYS A 12 35.47 21.98 -21.15
C LYS A 12 34.39 23.06 -21.35
N VAL A 13 33.18 22.84 -20.85
CA VAL A 13 32.11 23.86 -20.86
C VAL A 13 32.50 25.05 -19.99
N ILE A 14 33.00 24.78 -18.79
CA ILE A 14 33.44 25.83 -17.85
C ILE A 14 34.61 26.61 -18.44
N SER A 15 35.61 25.93 -19.02
CA SER A 15 36.75 26.62 -19.64
C SER A 15 36.30 27.56 -20.77
N LEU A 16 35.40 27.09 -21.63
CA LEU A 16 34.88 27.88 -22.75
C LEU A 16 34.02 29.06 -22.26
N GLY A 17 33.14 28.82 -21.28
CA GLY A 17 32.30 29.85 -20.68
C GLY A 17 33.10 30.90 -19.90
N ASN A 18 34.23 30.52 -19.31
CA ASN A 18 35.12 31.45 -18.61
C ASN A 18 35.97 32.30 -19.59
N GLU A 19 36.42 31.72 -20.70
CA GLU A 19 37.10 32.45 -21.78
C GLU A 19 36.19 33.46 -22.47
N GLN A 20 34.95 33.06 -22.77
CA GLN A 20 34.01 33.88 -23.52
C GLN A 20 33.16 34.79 -22.61
N ARG A 21 33.06 34.50 -21.31
CA ARG A 21 32.14 35.12 -20.33
C ARG A 21 30.66 34.99 -20.69
N TYR A 22 30.34 34.19 -21.71
CA TYR A 22 29.00 33.79 -22.09
C TYR A 22 29.00 32.38 -22.69
N LEU A 23 27.84 31.74 -22.68
CA LEU A 23 27.56 30.48 -23.36
C LEU A 23 26.19 30.57 -24.05
N THR A 24 26.02 29.88 -25.17
CA THR A 24 24.69 29.76 -25.81
C THR A 24 24.00 28.45 -25.49
N TYR A 25 22.67 28.43 -25.56
CA TYR A 25 21.90 27.19 -25.36
C TYR A 25 22.32 26.07 -26.32
N SER A 26 22.65 26.41 -27.57
CA SER A 26 23.20 25.45 -28.54
C SER A 26 24.54 24.88 -28.08
N GLN A 27 25.45 25.74 -27.61
CA GLN A 27 26.78 25.31 -27.14
C GLN A 27 26.70 24.41 -25.91
N ILE A 28 25.76 24.68 -24.99
CA ILE A 28 25.54 23.84 -23.81
C ILE A 28 25.01 22.46 -24.24
N ASN A 29 24.03 22.43 -25.13
CA ASN A 29 23.44 21.18 -25.63
C ASN A 29 24.45 20.34 -26.45
N ASP A 30 25.30 20.99 -27.25
CA ASP A 30 26.33 20.33 -28.05
C ASP A 30 27.48 19.74 -27.19
N LEU A 31 27.78 20.39 -26.06
CA LEU A 31 28.86 19.96 -25.15
C LEU A 31 28.39 18.98 -24.07
N LEU A 32 27.09 18.98 -23.73
CA LEU A 32 26.47 18.10 -22.73
C LEU A 32 25.29 17.28 -23.28
N PRO A 33 25.43 16.53 -24.39
CA PRO A 33 24.32 15.85 -25.05
C PRO A 33 23.65 14.74 -24.22
N ASN A 34 24.29 14.24 -23.16
CA ASN A 34 23.80 13.13 -22.32
C ASN A 34 23.24 13.58 -20.95
N ILE A 35 23.25 14.88 -20.64
CA ILE A 35 22.90 15.43 -19.31
C ILE A 35 21.73 16.41 -19.40
N VAL A 36 21.42 16.91 -20.60
CA VAL A 36 20.36 17.90 -20.82
C VAL A 36 19.00 17.20 -20.97
N ASP A 37 18.43 16.78 -19.84
CA ASP A 37 16.97 16.74 -19.73
C ASP A 37 16.47 18.17 -19.46
N THR A 38 15.25 18.50 -19.90
CA THR A 38 14.68 19.86 -19.82
C THR A 38 14.72 20.45 -18.40
N GLU A 39 14.58 19.64 -17.36
CA GLU A 39 14.64 20.07 -15.95
C GLU A 39 16.09 20.30 -15.46
N HIS A 40 17.06 19.52 -15.95
CA HIS A 40 18.46 19.65 -15.57
C HIS A 40 19.12 20.85 -16.24
N PHE A 41 18.55 21.33 -17.34
CA PHE A 41 19.00 22.52 -18.03
C PHE A 41 18.89 23.79 -17.17
N ASP A 42 17.75 23.97 -16.47
CA ASP A 42 17.52 25.14 -15.60
C ASP A 42 18.48 25.18 -14.39
N VAL A 43 18.83 24.01 -13.86
CA VAL A 43 19.81 23.86 -12.78
C VAL A 43 21.21 24.25 -13.27
N ILE A 44 21.61 23.79 -14.47
CA ILE A 44 22.89 24.13 -15.08
C ILE A 44 22.98 25.64 -15.38
N ILE A 45 21.90 26.26 -15.87
CA ILE A 45 21.86 27.71 -16.13
C ILE A 45 22.05 28.50 -14.83
N SER A 46 21.25 28.18 -13.80
CA SER A 46 21.31 28.87 -12.50
C SER A 46 22.71 28.79 -11.88
N MET A 47 23.42 27.68 -12.14
CA MET A 47 24.77 27.45 -11.66
C MET A 47 25.84 28.22 -12.44
N LEU A 48 25.74 28.24 -13.77
CA LEU A 48 26.62 29.04 -14.64
C LEU A 48 26.45 30.54 -14.34
N GLU A 49 25.22 31.00 -14.09
CA GLU A 49 24.94 32.37 -13.65
C GLU A 49 25.58 32.67 -12.29
N GLY A 50 25.54 31.72 -11.34
CA GLY A 50 26.25 31.82 -10.05
C GLY A 50 27.78 31.92 -10.20
N MET A 51 28.32 31.43 -11.31
CA MET A 51 29.74 31.54 -11.69
C MET A 51 30.04 32.77 -12.56
N ASN A 52 29.09 33.69 -12.70
CA ASN A 52 29.19 34.90 -13.53
C ASN A 52 29.40 34.61 -15.03
N ILE A 53 28.90 33.47 -15.52
CA ILE A 53 28.84 33.12 -16.94
C ILE A 53 27.40 33.30 -17.40
N LYS A 54 27.16 34.24 -18.32
CA LYS A 54 25.80 34.50 -18.82
C LYS A 54 25.40 33.53 -19.92
N VAL A 55 24.19 32.98 -19.83
CA VAL A 55 23.65 32.10 -20.86
C VAL A 55 22.71 32.88 -21.77
N TYR A 56 22.92 32.82 -23.08
CA TYR A 56 22.09 33.49 -24.08
C TYR A 56 21.49 32.50 -25.09
N GLU A 57 20.33 32.83 -25.65
CA GLU A 57 19.74 32.05 -26.74
C GLU A 57 20.45 32.28 -28.08
N GLN A 58 20.96 33.48 -28.30
CA GLN A 58 21.75 33.88 -29.46
C GLN A 58 23.04 34.58 -29.00
N PRO A 59 24.14 34.48 -29.76
CA PRO A 59 25.40 35.12 -29.39
C PRO A 59 25.20 36.64 -29.26
N PRO A 60 25.64 37.25 -28.14
CA PRO A 60 25.52 38.69 -27.93
C PRO A 60 26.34 39.48 -28.95
N SER A 61 25.95 40.74 -29.16
CA SER A 61 26.66 41.62 -30.09
C SER A 61 28.04 42.05 -29.57
N ASP A 62 28.97 42.39 -30.47
CA ASP A 62 30.36 42.76 -30.11
C ASP A 62 30.45 43.92 -29.09
N ASP A 63 29.46 44.82 -29.09
CA ASP A 63 29.37 45.93 -28.13
C ASP A 63 28.96 45.47 -26.71
N GLU A 64 28.14 44.42 -26.60
CA GLU A 64 27.71 43.83 -25.32
C GLU A 64 28.81 42.94 -24.72
N LEU A 65 29.61 42.30 -25.58
CA LEU A 65 30.79 41.53 -25.20
C LEU A 65 31.83 42.40 -24.48
N ALA A 66 32.11 43.59 -25.00
CA ALA A 66 33.07 44.52 -24.40
C ALA A 66 32.68 44.94 -22.96
N LEU A 67 31.38 44.98 -22.65
CA LEU A 67 30.86 45.31 -21.32
C LEU A 67 31.07 44.14 -20.33
N LEU A 68 30.92 42.90 -20.79
CA LEU A 68 31.05 41.70 -19.96
C LEU A 68 32.48 41.43 -19.50
N LEU A 69 33.48 41.75 -20.33
CA LEU A 69 34.90 41.60 -19.97
C LEU A 69 35.40 42.58 -18.91
N SER A 70 34.59 43.56 -18.50
CA SER A 70 34.99 44.61 -17.56
C SER A 70 34.69 44.32 -16.08
N THR A 71 34.11 43.16 -15.76
CA THR A 71 33.69 42.81 -14.39
C THR A 71 34.72 41.88 -13.73
N GLU A 72 35.32 42.33 -12.62
CA GLU A 72 36.29 41.57 -11.82
C GLU A 72 35.63 40.41 -11.04
N GLU A 73 36.04 39.19 -11.36
CA GLU A 73 36.50 38.10 -10.48
C GLU A 73 36.42 36.78 -11.28
N VAL A 74 37.42 35.92 -11.07
CA VAL A 74 37.50 34.58 -11.67
C VAL A 74 37.25 33.60 -10.52
N PRO A 75 36.08 32.93 -10.46
CA PRO A 75 35.90 31.85 -9.50
C PRO A 75 36.84 30.68 -9.84
N ASP A 76 37.35 30.01 -8.80
CA ASP A 76 38.31 28.92 -8.91
C ASP A 76 37.70 27.72 -9.68
N ILE A 77 38.42 27.25 -10.70
CA ILE A 77 37.98 26.19 -11.61
C ILE A 77 37.80 24.86 -10.87
N GLU A 78 38.57 24.63 -9.81
CA GLU A 78 38.49 23.41 -9.00
C GLU A 78 37.21 23.36 -8.14
N GLU A 79 36.75 24.50 -7.62
CA GLU A 79 35.52 24.59 -6.83
C GLU A 79 34.28 24.38 -7.72
N ALA A 80 34.29 24.96 -8.92
CA ALA A 80 33.23 24.79 -9.91
C ALA A 80 33.05 23.35 -10.39
N ALA A 81 34.16 22.65 -10.64
CA ALA A 81 34.14 21.24 -11.05
C ALA A 81 33.60 20.33 -9.93
N MET A 82 33.88 20.66 -8.66
CA MET A 82 33.36 19.93 -7.51
C MET A 82 31.85 20.07 -7.33
N VAL A 83 31.30 21.29 -7.48
CA VAL A 83 29.86 21.49 -7.30
C VAL A 83 29.07 20.84 -8.45
N LEU A 84 29.54 20.89 -9.70
CA LEU A 84 28.87 20.20 -10.81
C LEU A 84 28.96 18.67 -10.71
N ALA A 85 30.08 18.13 -10.19
CA ALA A 85 30.19 16.71 -9.89
C ALA A 85 29.25 16.26 -8.73
N SER A 86 28.81 17.19 -7.87
CA SER A 86 27.84 16.90 -6.82
C SER A 86 26.40 16.82 -7.36
N VAL A 87 26.09 17.52 -8.46
CA VAL A 87 24.79 17.46 -9.15
C VAL A 87 24.53 16.07 -9.72
N ASP A 88 25.57 15.32 -10.12
CA ASP A 88 25.42 13.94 -10.61
C ASP A 88 25.06 12.93 -9.50
N LYS A 89 25.23 13.29 -8.21
CA LYS A 89 24.65 12.50 -7.11
C LYS A 89 23.18 12.84 -6.87
N GLU A 90 22.70 13.95 -7.43
CA GLU A 90 21.32 14.44 -7.32
C GLU A 90 20.51 14.29 -8.62
N THR A 91 21.12 13.88 -9.73
CA THR A 91 20.45 13.57 -11.02
C THR A 91 19.41 12.45 -10.91
N GLY A 92 19.42 11.69 -9.81
CA GLY A 92 18.36 10.75 -9.46
C GLY A 92 17.26 11.31 -8.55
N ARG A 93 17.34 12.55 -8.06
CA ARG A 93 16.38 13.14 -7.11
C ARG A 93 15.48 14.14 -7.83
N THR A 94 14.40 13.64 -8.43
CA THR A 94 13.31 14.52 -8.85
C THR A 94 12.68 15.18 -7.63
N THR A 95 12.36 16.48 -7.74
CA THR A 95 11.60 17.22 -6.72
C THR A 95 10.09 17.06 -6.89
N ASP A 96 9.64 16.39 -7.94
CA ASP A 96 8.22 16.13 -8.20
C ASP A 96 7.74 14.93 -7.35
N PRO A 97 6.78 15.13 -6.41
CA PRO A 97 6.23 14.07 -5.59
C PRO A 97 5.59 12.93 -6.39
N VAL A 98 5.01 13.24 -7.55
CA VAL A 98 4.34 12.23 -8.40
C VAL A 98 5.39 11.34 -9.05
N ARG A 99 6.45 11.93 -9.60
CA ARG A 99 7.55 11.19 -10.21
C ARG A 99 8.35 10.40 -9.18
N MET A 100 8.45 10.91 -7.95
CA MET A 100 9.00 10.18 -6.80
C MET A 100 8.17 8.91 -6.49
N TYR A 101 6.85 9.05 -6.40
CA TYR A 101 5.94 7.92 -6.18
C TYR A 101 5.99 6.89 -7.30
N MET A 102 5.91 7.32 -8.57
CA MET A 102 5.94 6.40 -9.72
C MET A 102 7.25 5.61 -9.80
N ARG A 103 8.37 6.24 -9.44
CA ARG A 103 9.65 5.56 -9.35
C ARG A 103 9.63 4.51 -8.24
N GLU A 104 9.14 4.85 -7.06
CA GLU A 104 9.07 3.93 -5.92
C GLU A 104 8.10 2.77 -6.19
N MET A 105 6.92 3.04 -6.72
CA MET A 105 5.94 2.06 -7.23
C MET A 105 6.57 1.12 -8.26
N GLY A 106 7.35 1.66 -9.21
CA GLY A 106 8.00 0.88 -10.26
C GLY A 106 9.15 0.00 -9.78
N THR A 107 9.62 0.14 -8.53
CA THR A 107 10.59 -0.79 -7.94
C THR A 107 9.97 -2.12 -7.51
N VAL A 108 8.65 -2.16 -7.31
CA VAL A 108 7.93 -3.35 -6.89
C VAL A 108 7.47 -4.11 -8.14
N GLU A 109 7.88 -5.37 -8.26
CA GLU A 109 7.47 -6.23 -9.37
C GLU A 109 5.98 -6.58 -9.28
N LEU A 110 5.34 -6.74 -10.45
CA LEU A 110 3.95 -7.19 -10.50
C LEU A 110 3.84 -8.64 -10.02
N LEU A 111 2.75 -8.93 -9.29
CA LEU A 111 2.48 -10.27 -8.80
C LEU A 111 2.02 -11.18 -9.94
N THR A 112 2.41 -12.45 -9.88
CA THR A 112 1.81 -13.51 -10.67
C THR A 112 0.61 -14.09 -9.90
N ARG A 113 -0.32 -14.75 -10.60
CA ARG A 113 -1.45 -15.45 -9.97
C ARG A 113 -1.01 -16.38 -8.82
N GLU A 114 0.11 -17.09 -8.98
CA GLU A 114 0.65 -17.96 -7.92
C GLU A 114 1.21 -17.16 -6.74
N GLY A 115 1.79 -15.99 -7.00
CA GLY A 115 2.25 -15.05 -5.99
C GLY A 115 1.09 -14.47 -5.18
N GLU A 116 0.00 -14.10 -5.84
CA GLU A 116 -1.24 -13.64 -5.20
C GLU A 116 -1.82 -14.72 -4.28
N ILE A 117 -1.95 -15.96 -4.77
CA ILE A 117 -2.46 -17.09 -3.97
C ILE A 117 -1.57 -17.33 -2.74
N ARG A 118 -0.24 -17.22 -2.88
CA ARG A 118 0.69 -17.40 -1.74
C ARG A 118 0.51 -16.30 -0.70
N ILE A 119 0.33 -15.06 -1.13
CA ILE A 119 0.09 -13.93 -0.22
C ILE A 119 -1.26 -14.10 0.48
N ALA A 120 -2.31 -14.49 -0.25
CA ALA A 120 -3.62 -14.76 0.32
C ALA A 120 -3.55 -15.84 1.42
N LYS A 121 -2.94 -16.99 1.13
CA LYS A 121 -2.73 -18.06 2.14
C LYS A 121 -1.96 -17.58 3.35
N ARG A 122 -0.91 -16.76 3.15
CA ARG A 122 -0.12 -16.22 4.27
C ARG A 122 -0.92 -15.24 5.12
N ILE A 123 -1.80 -14.45 4.50
CA ILE A 123 -2.70 -13.55 5.20
C ILE A 123 -3.73 -14.37 6.00
N GLU A 124 -4.32 -15.39 5.40
CA GLU A 124 -5.26 -16.30 6.06
C GLU A 124 -4.62 -17.03 7.25
N GLU A 125 -3.44 -17.62 7.07
CA GLU A 125 -2.68 -18.27 8.14
C GLU A 125 -2.37 -17.28 9.29
N GLY A 126 -2.00 -16.05 8.95
CA GLY A 126 -1.72 -14.99 9.92
C GLY A 126 -2.96 -14.60 10.72
N ILE A 127 -4.10 -14.41 10.04
CA ILE A 127 -5.39 -14.11 10.67
C ILE A 127 -5.79 -15.28 11.58
N TYR A 128 -5.72 -16.51 11.08
CA TYR A 128 -6.05 -17.70 11.85
C TYR A 128 -5.17 -17.85 13.10
N GLN A 129 -3.87 -17.52 13.01
CA GLN A 129 -2.96 -17.52 14.15
C GLN A 129 -3.38 -16.48 15.21
N VAL A 130 -3.78 -15.28 14.79
CA VAL A 130 -4.27 -14.24 15.68
C VAL A 130 -5.58 -14.67 16.35
N LEU A 131 -6.55 -15.18 15.58
CA LEU A 131 -7.82 -15.68 16.11
C LEU A 131 -7.61 -16.81 17.11
N ARG A 132 -6.77 -17.80 16.79
CA ARG A 132 -6.45 -18.90 17.71
C ARG A 132 -5.83 -18.39 19.00
N SER A 133 -4.95 -17.38 18.92
CA SER A 133 -4.34 -16.77 20.10
C SER A 133 -5.36 -16.04 20.97
N LEU A 134 -6.32 -15.36 20.34
CA LEU A 134 -7.43 -14.68 21.01
C LEU A 134 -8.37 -15.68 21.70
N ALA A 135 -8.69 -16.79 21.01
CA ALA A 135 -9.53 -17.87 21.51
C ALA A 135 -8.91 -18.61 22.71
N HIS A 136 -7.58 -18.60 22.85
CA HIS A 136 -6.89 -19.13 24.04
C HIS A 136 -6.97 -18.21 25.27
N TYR A 137 -7.48 -16.99 25.12
CA TYR A 137 -7.65 -16.03 26.20
C TYR A 137 -9.09 -16.07 26.72
N PRO A 138 -9.32 -16.58 27.96
CA PRO A 138 -10.67 -16.79 28.48
C PRO A 138 -11.55 -15.54 28.52
N GLU A 139 -10.99 -14.38 28.86
CA GLU A 139 -11.75 -13.14 28.97
C GLU A 139 -12.35 -12.72 27.62
N THR A 140 -11.69 -13.05 26.49
CA THR A 140 -12.28 -12.78 25.18
C THR A 140 -13.50 -13.65 24.93
N VAL A 141 -13.42 -14.92 25.28
CA VAL A 141 -14.55 -15.86 25.16
C VAL A 141 -15.70 -15.40 26.07
N GLN A 142 -15.38 -14.91 27.26
CA GLN A 142 -16.37 -14.36 28.17
C GLN A 142 -17.09 -13.15 27.58
N LEU A 143 -16.37 -12.21 26.96
CA LEU A 143 -16.98 -11.03 26.33
C LEU A 143 -18.01 -11.44 25.26
N VAL A 144 -17.67 -12.42 24.43
CA VAL A 144 -18.56 -12.93 23.37
C VAL A 144 -19.78 -13.66 23.96
N LEU A 145 -19.60 -14.39 25.08
CA LEU A 145 -20.71 -14.99 25.80
C LEU A 145 -21.62 -13.92 26.46
N ASP A 146 -21.05 -12.85 27.00
CA ASP A 146 -21.78 -11.74 27.60
C ASP A 146 -22.60 -10.99 26.53
N ASP A 147 -22.03 -10.76 25.34
CA ASP A 147 -22.76 -10.20 24.21
C ASP A 147 -23.90 -11.13 23.75
N TYR A 148 -23.68 -12.44 23.75
CA TYR A 148 -24.77 -13.39 23.48
C TYR A 148 -25.88 -13.34 24.54
N GLU A 149 -25.56 -13.10 25.81
CA GLU A 149 -26.57 -12.87 26.85
C GLU A 149 -27.36 -11.57 26.63
N ARG A 150 -26.69 -10.52 26.14
CA ARG A 150 -27.35 -9.26 25.75
C ARG A 150 -28.29 -9.45 24.55
N PHE A 151 -27.93 -10.31 23.60
CA PHE A 151 -28.84 -10.72 22.52
C PHE A 151 -30.08 -11.45 23.07
N LEU A 152 -29.90 -12.39 24.01
CA LEU A 152 -31.03 -13.05 24.69
C LEU A 152 -31.90 -12.07 25.49
N GLY A 153 -31.30 -10.97 25.97
CA GLY A 153 -31.98 -9.84 26.60
C GLY A 153 -32.66 -8.87 25.63
N GLU A 154 -32.65 -9.17 24.32
CA GLU A 154 -33.18 -8.31 23.23
C GLU A 154 -32.52 -6.93 23.15
N GLU A 155 -31.29 -6.76 23.67
CA GLU A 155 -30.57 -5.48 23.65
C GLU A 155 -29.81 -5.22 22.35
N ILE A 156 -29.29 -6.28 21.73
CA ILE A 156 -28.49 -6.25 20.50
C ILE A 156 -28.96 -7.33 19.53
N ARG A 157 -28.63 -7.17 18.24
CA ARG A 157 -28.98 -8.15 17.20
C ARG A 157 -27.91 -9.23 17.06
N LEU A 158 -28.28 -10.43 16.64
CA LEU A 158 -27.34 -11.53 16.45
C LEU A 158 -26.24 -11.22 15.42
N ASN A 159 -26.58 -10.48 14.35
CA ASN A 159 -25.64 -10.07 13.30
C ASN A 159 -24.55 -9.10 13.80
N GLU A 160 -24.78 -8.43 14.94
CA GLU A 160 -23.76 -7.58 15.57
C GLU A 160 -22.70 -8.41 16.32
N ILE A 161 -22.99 -9.69 16.58
CA ILE A 161 -22.09 -10.60 17.31
C ILE A 161 -21.40 -11.56 16.33
N ILE A 162 -22.19 -12.20 15.46
CA ILE A 162 -21.72 -13.20 14.51
C ILE A 162 -22.23 -12.91 13.11
N SER A 163 -21.38 -13.14 12.12
CA SER A 163 -21.75 -13.07 10.71
C SER A 163 -22.04 -14.46 10.11
N GLY A 164 -21.78 -15.55 10.83
CA GLY A 164 -21.98 -16.92 10.34
C GLY A 164 -21.25 -17.99 11.15
N PHE A 165 -21.19 -19.21 10.62
CA PHE A 165 -20.53 -20.37 11.23
C PHE A 165 -19.47 -20.92 10.29
N ALA A 166 -18.32 -21.36 10.82
CA ALA A 166 -17.23 -21.92 10.02
C ALA A 166 -17.47 -23.39 9.59
N ASP A 167 -18.44 -24.06 10.23
CA ASP A 167 -18.76 -25.49 10.02
C ASP A 167 -19.83 -25.74 8.94
N SER A 168 -20.47 -24.71 8.38
CA SER A 168 -21.30 -24.89 7.17
C SER A 168 -20.37 -25.24 6.00
N ASP A 169 -20.70 -26.29 5.24
CA ASP A 169 -19.95 -26.84 4.07
C ASP A 169 -19.69 -25.84 2.91
N GLU A 170 -19.80 -24.56 3.18
CA GLU A 170 -19.21 -23.49 2.40
C GLU A 170 -17.71 -23.45 2.73
N GLU A 171 -16.87 -23.93 1.82
CA GLU A 171 -15.45 -23.53 1.74
C GLU A 171 -15.37 -22.01 1.52
N ILE A 172 -15.71 -21.24 2.55
CA ILE A 172 -15.53 -19.81 2.61
C ILE A 172 -14.44 -19.65 3.64
N ALA A 173 -13.23 -19.36 3.14
CA ALA A 173 -12.15 -18.79 3.91
C ALA A 173 -12.74 -17.77 4.89
N PRO A 174 -12.33 -17.75 6.17
CA PRO A 174 -12.89 -16.80 7.12
C PRO A 174 -12.74 -15.42 6.50
N ALA A 175 -13.85 -14.85 6.03
CA ALA A 175 -13.83 -13.51 5.46
C ALA A 175 -13.43 -12.65 6.63
N ALA A 176 -12.16 -12.24 6.66
CA ALA A 176 -11.80 -11.06 7.39
C ALA A 176 -12.67 -9.98 6.74
N ASN A 177 -13.70 -9.56 7.47
CA ASN A 177 -14.52 -8.40 7.16
C ASN A 177 -13.63 -7.16 7.30
N ILE A 178 -12.60 -7.06 6.46
CA ILE A 178 -11.86 -5.82 6.18
C ILE A 178 -12.79 -4.88 5.39
N GLY A 179 -13.89 -5.40 4.83
CA GLY A 179 -14.94 -4.62 4.17
C GLY A 179 -15.80 -3.75 5.09
N SER A 180 -15.70 -3.85 6.43
CA SER A 180 -16.49 -2.99 7.34
C SER A 180 -16.04 -1.52 7.37
N MET A 181 -15.11 -1.13 6.51
CA MET A 181 -14.72 0.28 6.27
C MET A 181 -15.20 0.84 4.92
N LEU A 182 -16.01 0.11 4.16
CA LEU A 182 -16.58 0.56 2.89
C LEU A 182 -18.08 0.83 3.08
N ASP A 183 -18.51 2.05 2.75
CA ASP A 183 -19.93 2.44 2.76
C ASP A 183 -20.74 1.55 1.79
N ASP A 184 -22.03 1.35 2.07
CA ASP A 184 -22.92 0.38 1.41
C ASP A 184 -22.87 0.44 -0.14
N GLU A 185 -22.65 1.61 -0.73
CA GLU A 185 -22.56 1.80 -2.19
C GLU A 185 -21.30 1.19 -2.83
N GLN A 186 -20.21 1.00 -2.07
CA GLN A 186 -18.94 0.46 -2.57
C GLN A 186 -18.90 -1.08 -2.55
N GLN A 187 -19.79 -1.71 -1.78
CA GLN A 187 -19.90 -3.17 -1.71
C GLN A 187 -20.55 -3.74 -2.97
N ASP A 188 -21.52 -3.01 -3.54
CA ASP A 188 -22.23 -3.40 -4.77
C ASP A 188 -21.30 -3.45 -6.00
N GLU A 189 -20.32 -2.54 -6.12
CA GLU A 189 -19.42 -2.50 -7.28
C GLU A 189 -18.45 -3.70 -7.34
N VAL A 190 -18.00 -4.22 -6.20
CA VAL A 190 -17.08 -5.37 -6.15
C VAL A 190 -17.78 -6.66 -6.55
N ILE A 191 -19.07 -6.79 -6.23
CA ILE A 191 -19.90 -7.96 -6.58
C ILE A 191 -20.15 -8.03 -8.10
N ILE A 192 -20.28 -6.88 -8.77
CA ILE A 192 -20.51 -6.80 -10.22
C ILE A 192 -19.29 -7.30 -11.01
N GLN A 193 -18.07 -7.06 -10.54
CA GLN A 193 -16.85 -7.46 -11.26
C GLN A 193 -16.52 -8.96 -11.18
N ALA A 194 -17.13 -9.70 -10.24
CA ALA A 194 -16.87 -11.13 -10.05
C ALA A 194 -17.75 -12.07 -10.89
N ARG A 195 -18.75 -11.54 -11.61
CA ARG A 195 -19.63 -12.37 -12.45
C ARG A 195 -19.03 -12.56 -13.86
N PRO A 196 -18.89 -13.81 -14.35
CA PRO A 196 -18.54 -14.03 -15.75
C PRO A 196 -19.70 -13.57 -16.63
N VAL A 197 -19.43 -12.62 -17.53
CA VAL A 197 -20.37 -12.17 -18.57
C VAL A 197 -20.65 -13.34 -19.50
N VAL A 198 -21.81 -13.99 -19.33
CA VAL A 198 -22.35 -14.91 -20.33
C VAL A 198 -23.12 -14.02 -21.32
N THR A 199 -22.56 -13.85 -22.50
CA THR A 199 -23.23 -13.26 -23.65
C THR A 199 -24.30 -14.21 -24.16
N ASP A 200 -25.54 -13.76 -24.26
CA ASP A 200 -26.41 -14.05 -25.40
C ASP A 200 -27.48 -12.95 -25.49
N GLU A 201 -27.53 -12.32 -26.66
CA GLU A 201 -28.55 -11.34 -27.06
C GLU A 201 -29.82 -12.08 -27.53
N GLU A 202 -31.00 -11.64 -27.07
CA GLU A 202 -32.12 -11.16 -27.90
C GLU A 202 -33.37 -10.88 -27.01
N ASP A 203 -33.94 -9.69 -27.20
CA ASP A 203 -35.06 -9.09 -26.47
C ASP A 203 -36.43 -9.74 -26.76
N GLU A 204 -37.33 -9.79 -25.76
CA GLU A 204 -38.65 -9.11 -25.77
C GLU A 204 -39.52 -9.48 -24.55
N ASP A 205 -39.84 -8.44 -23.77
CA ASP A 205 -41.04 -8.19 -22.94
C ASP A 205 -41.81 -9.35 -22.28
N GLY A 206 -41.69 -9.41 -20.95
CA GLY A 206 -42.65 -10.09 -20.08
C GLY A 206 -42.55 -9.56 -18.65
N GLU A 207 -43.50 -8.70 -18.26
CA GLU A 207 -43.71 -8.33 -16.87
C GLU A 207 -43.89 -9.59 -16.01
N GLY A 208 -42.98 -9.80 -15.06
CA GLY A 208 -43.00 -10.88 -14.10
C GLY A 208 -42.38 -10.42 -12.79
N GLU A 209 -43.23 -10.09 -11.83
CA GLU A 209 -42.90 -10.04 -10.40
C GLU A 209 -42.08 -11.27 -10.00
N GLY A 210 -41.09 -11.08 -9.12
CA GLY A 210 -40.47 -12.17 -8.38
C GLY A 210 -38.95 -12.26 -8.45
N GLY A 211 -38.24 -11.12 -8.41
CA GLY A 211 -36.89 -11.13 -7.86
C GLY A 211 -37.01 -11.28 -6.34
N LEU A 212 -37.08 -12.52 -5.86
CA LEU A 212 -36.78 -12.81 -4.45
C LEU A 212 -35.37 -12.27 -4.22
N ALA A 213 -35.27 -11.08 -3.63
CA ALA A 213 -34.09 -10.76 -2.84
C ALA A 213 -33.95 -11.96 -1.92
N GLU A 214 -32.87 -12.74 -2.08
CA GLU A 214 -32.40 -13.58 -0.99
C GLU A 214 -32.25 -12.62 0.17
N VAL A 215 -33.26 -12.62 1.04
CA VAL A 215 -33.16 -12.00 2.34
C VAL A 215 -31.94 -12.68 2.90
N ASP A 216 -30.87 -11.90 3.09
CA ASP A 216 -29.73 -12.26 3.92
C ASP A 216 -30.30 -12.52 5.31
N ASP A 217 -30.89 -13.72 5.45
CA ASP A 217 -31.52 -14.21 6.66
C ASP A 217 -30.31 -14.54 7.51
N GLY A 218 -29.92 -13.54 8.32
CA GLY A 218 -28.77 -13.60 9.19
C GLY A 218 -28.72 -14.92 9.97
N PRO A 219 -27.56 -15.26 10.56
CA PRO A 219 -27.31 -16.56 11.17
C PRO A 219 -28.51 -17.09 11.96
N ASN A 220 -28.98 -18.29 11.59
CA ASN A 220 -30.18 -18.86 12.20
C ASN A 220 -30.03 -18.93 13.73
N PRO A 221 -30.90 -18.27 14.52
CA PRO A 221 -30.79 -18.22 15.98
C PRO A 221 -30.81 -19.59 16.67
N GLU A 222 -31.50 -20.59 16.11
CA GLU A 222 -31.54 -21.94 16.68
C GLU A 222 -30.19 -22.65 16.58
N ILE A 223 -29.50 -22.46 15.44
CA ILE A 223 -28.17 -22.99 15.21
C ILE A 223 -27.16 -22.26 16.08
N ALA A 224 -27.25 -20.92 16.14
CA ALA A 224 -26.43 -20.09 17.00
C ALA A 224 -26.48 -20.56 18.45
N LYS A 225 -27.69 -20.83 18.96
CA LYS A 225 -27.87 -21.32 20.32
C LYS A 225 -27.10 -22.61 20.58
N GLY A 226 -27.12 -23.57 19.67
CA GLY A 226 -26.35 -24.81 19.81
C GLY A 226 -24.84 -24.57 19.96
N TYR A 227 -24.27 -23.69 19.13
CA TYR A 227 -22.85 -23.34 19.22
C TYR A 227 -22.50 -22.55 20.49
N PHE A 228 -23.34 -21.59 20.89
CA PHE A 228 -23.11 -20.83 22.12
C PHE A 228 -23.29 -21.67 23.38
N ASP A 229 -24.21 -22.65 23.38
CA ASP A 229 -24.36 -23.62 24.47
C ASP A 229 -23.12 -24.52 24.58
N GLU A 230 -22.61 -25.05 23.45
CA GLU A 230 -21.34 -25.82 23.40
C GLU A 230 -20.16 -24.98 23.93
N LEU A 231 -20.03 -23.73 23.47
CA LEU A 231 -18.98 -22.82 23.89
C LEU A 231 -19.05 -22.55 25.40
N ARG A 232 -20.26 -22.36 25.95
CA ARG A 232 -20.49 -22.11 27.37
C ARG A 232 -20.12 -23.31 28.23
N GLU A 233 -20.47 -24.53 27.82
CA GLU A 233 -20.08 -25.75 28.53
C GLU A 233 -18.55 -25.95 28.56
N ASN A 234 -17.90 -25.73 27.42
CA ASN A 234 -16.45 -25.84 27.30
C ASN A 234 -15.72 -24.74 28.07
N PHE A 235 -16.24 -23.50 28.05
CA PHE A 235 -15.73 -22.38 28.83
C PHE A 235 -15.77 -22.67 30.33
N ASN A 236 -16.93 -23.12 30.84
CA ASN A 236 -17.07 -23.46 32.27
C ASN A 236 -16.09 -24.56 32.69
N SER A 237 -16.00 -25.63 31.88
CA SER A 237 -15.06 -26.73 32.12
C SER A 237 -13.60 -26.26 32.13
N ALA A 238 -13.24 -25.37 31.20
CA ALA A 238 -11.90 -24.79 31.13
C ALA A 238 -11.61 -23.87 32.33
N MET A 239 -12.59 -23.07 32.78
CA MET A 239 -12.44 -22.17 33.94
C MET A 239 -12.29 -22.93 35.25
N ASP A 240 -13.04 -24.02 35.44
CA ASP A 240 -12.90 -24.87 36.61
C ASP A 240 -11.53 -25.55 36.64
N ALA A 241 -11.06 -26.07 35.51
CA ALA A 241 -9.71 -26.63 35.40
C ALA A 241 -8.61 -25.58 35.64
N LEU A 242 -8.81 -24.35 35.17
CA LEU A 242 -7.89 -23.23 35.41
C LEU A 242 -7.80 -22.90 36.90
N ARG A 243 -8.94 -22.92 37.61
CA ARG A 243 -9.04 -22.67 39.06
C ARG A 243 -8.41 -23.81 39.88
N GLU A 244 -8.64 -25.07 39.50
CA GLU A 244 -8.16 -26.24 40.26
C GLU A 244 -6.69 -26.57 40.03
N HIS A 245 -6.21 -26.47 38.79
CA HIS A 245 -4.92 -27.02 38.38
C HIS A 245 -3.94 -25.97 37.84
N GLY A 246 -4.39 -24.74 37.61
CA GLY A 246 -3.61 -23.68 36.99
C GLY A 246 -3.43 -23.88 35.47
N ARG A 247 -2.83 -22.88 34.82
CA ARG A 247 -2.72 -22.80 33.36
C ARG A 247 -1.74 -23.79 32.73
N THR A 248 -0.76 -24.29 33.48
CA THR A 248 0.32 -25.15 32.95
C THR A 248 0.00 -26.65 33.00
N ASN A 249 -1.13 -27.04 33.60
CA ASN A 249 -1.49 -28.45 33.68
C ASN A 249 -1.96 -28.96 32.31
N PRO A 250 -1.50 -30.15 31.85
CA PRO A 250 -1.88 -30.69 30.55
C PRO A 250 -3.40 -30.84 30.37
N LYS A 251 -4.14 -31.18 31.44
CA LYS A 251 -5.60 -31.28 31.40
C LYS A 251 -6.26 -29.93 31.16
N THR A 252 -5.72 -28.86 31.76
CA THR A 252 -6.22 -27.49 31.54
C THR A 252 -5.92 -27.02 30.13
N ILE A 253 -4.75 -27.34 29.58
CA ILE A 253 -4.38 -27.02 28.20
C ILE A 253 -5.34 -27.69 27.22
N GLU A 254 -5.63 -28.98 27.40
CA GLU A 254 -6.58 -29.72 26.54
C GLU A 254 -7.99 -29.11 26.58
N LEU A 255 -8.46 -28.67 27.75
CA LEU A 255 -9.77 -28.01 27.89
C LEU A 255 -9.78 -26.61 27.29
N LEU A 256 -8.68 -25.86 27.40
CA LEU A 256 -8.52 -24.56 26.73
C LEU A 256 -8.47 -24.71 25.21
N ASP A 257 -7.82 -25.75 24.69
CA ASP A 257 -7.82 -26.07 23.26
C ASP A 257 -9.26 -26.39 22.79
N LYS A 258 -10.02 -27.22 23.52
CA LYS A 258 -11.43 -27.50 23.20
C LYS A 258 -12.31 -26.24 23.19
N MET A 259 -12.14 -25.37 24.19
CA MET A 259 -12.83 -24.08 24.24
C MET A 259 -12.44 -23.20 23.04
N SER A 260 -11.15 -23.16 22.70
CA SER A 260 -10.65 -22.41 21.55
C SER A 260 -11.23 -22.94 20.23
N ASP A 261 -11.32 -24.26 20.07
CA ASP A 261 -11.88 -24.88 18.87
C ASP A 261 -13.38 -24.58 18.73
N SER A 262 -14.16 -24.64 19.81
CA SER A 262 -15.58 -24.24 19.78
C SER A 262 -15.75 -22.74 19.46
N PHE A 263 -14.85 -21.89 19.94
CA PHE A 263 -14.86 -20.46 19.62
C PHE A 263 -14.57 -20.19 18.13
N LEU A 264 -13.61 -20.92 17.54
CA LEU A 264 -13.25 -20.77 16.13
C LEU A 264 -14.34 -21.21 15.15
N LYS A 265 -15.34 -21.98 15.61
CA LYS A 265 -16.53 -22.31 14.81
C LYS A 265 -17.44 -21.10 14.58
N LEU A 266 -17.36 -20.07 15.42
CA LEU A 266 -18.13 -18.84 15.29
C LEU A 266 -17.36 -17.85 14.43
N LYS A 267 -18.01 -17.33 13.37
CA LYS A 267 -17.47 -16.22 12.59
C LYS A 267 -17.97 -14.93 13.21
N LEU A 268 -17.09 -14.25 13.94
CA LEU A 268 -17.37 -12.95 14.54
C LEU A 268 -17.44 -11.86 13.46
N THR A 269 -18.29 -10.87 13.68
CA THR A 269 -18.50 -9.74 12.76
C THR A 269 -17.32 -8.78 12.75
#